data_AF-A0A6A5FVD3-F1
#
_entry.id   AF-A0A6A5FVD3-F1
#
_cell.length_a   1.000
_cell.length_b   1.000
_cell.length_c   1.000
_cell.angle_alpha   90.00
_cell.angle_beta   90.00
_cell.angle_gamma   90.00
#
_symmetry.space_group_name_H-M   'P 1'
#
loop_
_entity.id
_entity.type
_entity.pdbx_description
1 polymer ?
#
loop_
_entity_poly.entity_id
_entity_poly.type
_entity_poly.pdbx_seq_one_letter_code
_entity_poly.pdbx_strand_id
1 'polypeptide(L)'
;MTRNKPKHKKIKLDVDLGEMGSPLLDQQVERRVNCLHYLGVFILVTMVVVYVICEMAHGYITERINAEGITEEEKAAWLEWLQYTMKIQRRFASVFWIKRQ
;
A
#
# COMPACT_ATOMS: atom_id res chain seq x y z
N MET A 1 -59.66 47.04 -7.44
CA MET A 1 -59.17 45.68 -7.74
C MET A 1 -58.09 45.30 -6.72
N THR A 2 -58.43 44.48 -5.73
CA THR A 2 -57.51 44.03 -4.67
C THR A 2 -56.83 42.72 -5.07
N ARG A 3 -55.52 42.75 -5.27
CA ARG A 3 -54.69 41.61 -5.66
C ARG A 3 -54.44 40.70 -4.45
N ASN A 4 -55.09 39.53 -4.41
CA ASN A 4 -54.79 38.49 -3.42
C ASN A 4 -53.37 37.94 -3.64
N LYS A 5 -52.48 38.13 -2.66
CA LYS A 5 -51.19 37.42 -2.59
C LYS A 5 -51.42 36.03 -1.97
N PRO A 6 -50.82 34.95 -2.50
CA PRO A 6 -50.97 33.64 -1.91
C PRO A 6 -50.20 33.59 -0.58
N LYS A 7 -50.89 33.24 0.51
CA LYS A 7 -50.25 32.94 1.80
C LYS A 7 -49.47 31.63 1.64
N HIS A 8 -48.14 31.71 1.63
CA HIS A 8 -47.27 30.55 1.79
C HIS A 8 -47.57 29.89 3.14
N LYS A 9 -48.30 28.77 3.11
CA LYS A 9 -48.41 27.88 4.25
C LYS A 9 -47.04 27.23 4.42
N LYS A 10 -46.27 27.66 5.44
CA LYS A 10 -45.06 26.92 5.86
C LYS A 10 -45.55 25.55 6.35
N ILE A 11 -45.41 24.55 5.50
CA ILE A 11 -45.45 23.15 5.94
C ILE A 11 -44.19 23.01 6.80
N LYS A 12 -44.36 22.87 8.12
CA LYS A 12 -43.31 22.34 8.96
C LYS A 12 -43.14 20.88 8.53
N LEU A 13 -42.07 20.63 7.78
CA LEU A 13 -41.52 19.29 7.68
C LEU A 13 -40.85 19.06 9.03
N ASP A 14 -41.58 18.51 9.99
CA ASP A 14 -40.96 17.91 11.16
C ASP A 14 -40.26 16.65 10.65
N VAL A 15 -39.02 16.85 10.20
CA VAL A 15 -38.09 15.76 9.92
C VAL A 15 -37.68 15.25 11.29
N ASP A 16 -38.32 14.17 11.72
CA ASP A 16 -37.80 13.32 12.78
C ASP A 16 -36.40 12.85 12.33
N LEU A 17 -35.37 13.59 12.75
CA LEU A 17 -33.99 13.12 12.78
C LEU A 17 -33.83 12.12 13.92
N GLY A 18 -34.68 11.08 13.92
CA GLY A 18 -34.40 9.87 14.66
C GLY A 18 -33.24 9.17 13.96
N GLU A 19 -32.08 9.16 14.60
CA GLU A 19 -30.91 8.29 14.42
C GLU A 19 -31.01 7.25 13.28
N MET A 20 -31.05 7.70 12.03
CA MET A 20 -30.85 6.81 10.88
C MET A 20 -29.38 6.93 10.48
N GLY A 21 -28.53 6.28 11.26
CA GLY A 21 -27.26 5.79 10.75
C GLY A 21 -27.59 4.95 9.52
N SER A 22 -27.43 5.55 8.34
CA SER A 22 -27.85 4.94 7.09
C SER A 22 -27.01 3.68 6.87
N PRO A 23 -27.62 2.49 6.69
CA PRO A 23 -26.87 1.25 6.41
C PRO A 23 -25.98 1.36 5.16
N LEU A 24 -26.25 2.33 4.27
CA LEU A 24 -25.39 2.65 3.13
C LEU A 24 -24.08 3.33 3.55
N LEU A 25 -24.09 4.13 4.62
CA LEU A 25 -22.90 4.80 5.17
C LEU A 25 -21.99 3.75 5.82
N ASP A 26 -22.55 2.84 6.61
CA ASP A 26 -21.82 1.73 7.24
C ASP A 26 -21.19 0.82 6.19
N GLN A 27 -21.91 0.49 5.12
CA GLN A 27 -21.40 -0.33 4.02
C GLN A 27 -20.34 0.37 3.16
N GLN A 28 -20.31 1.71 3.11
CA GLN A 28 -19.24 2.47 2.47
C GLN A 28 -18.00 2.54 3.35
N VAL A 29 -18.17 2.72 4.66
CA VAL A 29 -17.07 2.70 5.63
C VAL A 29 -16.41 1.32 5.65
N GLU A 30 -17.20 0.25 5.73
CA GLU A 30 -16.72 -1.14 5.70
C GLU A 30 -15.92 -1.44 4.41
N ARG A 31 -16.41 -1.00 3.25
CA ARG A 31 -15.66 -1.12 1.99
C ARG A 31 -14.33 -0.39 2.01
N ARG A 32 -14.29 0.83 2.56
CA ARG A 32 -13.05 1.61 2.67
C ARG A 32 -12.05 0.94 3.61
N VAL A 33 -12.52 0.43 4.75
CA VAL A 33 -11.70 -0.32 5.71
C VAL A 33 -11.15 -1.60 5.07
N ASN A 34 -11.99 -2.36 4.36
CA ASN A 34 -11.55 -3.56 3.64
C ASN A 34 -10.54 -3.21 2.54
N CYS A 35 -10.76 -2.16 1.75
CA CYS A 35 -9.78 -1.71 0.76
C CYS A 35 -8.43 -1.35 1.39
N LEU A 36 -8.43 -0.63 2.53
CA LEU A 36 -7.21 -0.31 3.26
C LEU A 36 -6.54 -1.57 3.82
N HIS A 37 -7.33 -2.51 4.33
CA HIS A 37 -6.83 -3.79 4.82
C HIS A 37 -6.15 -4.59 3.71
N TYR A 38 -6.82 -4.78 2.56
CA TYR A 38 -6.25 -5.48 1.42
C TYR A 38 -5.02 -4.77 0.85
N LEU A 39 -5.02 -3.44 0.82
CA LEU A 39 -3.83 -2.67 0.43
C LEU A 39 -2.67 -2.92 1.40
N GLY A 40 -2.93 -2.91 2.71
CA GLY A 40 -1.92 -3.23 3.74
C GLY A 40 -1.37 -4.65 3.62
N VAL A 41 -2.25 -5.65 3.44
CA VAL A 41 -1.86 -7.05 3.20
C VAL A 41 -1.03 -7.17 1.93
N PHE A 42 -1.44 -6.54 0.83
CA PHE A 42 -0.72 -6.56 -0.43
C PHE A 42 0.70 -5.98 -0.30
N ILE A 43 0.84 -4.86 0.41
CA ILE A 43 2.14 -4.26 0.70
C ILE A 43 3.02 -5.21 1.52
N LEU A 44 2.49 -5.80 2.61
CA LEU A 44 3.23 -6.74 3.46
C LEU A 44 3.70 -7.97 2.69
N VAL A 45 2.82 -8.58 1.90
CA VAL A 45 3.15 -9.75 1.06
C VAL A 45 4.25 -9.38 0.06
N THR A 46 4.13 -8.22 -0.60
CA THR A 46 5.13 -7.74 -1.56
C THR A 46 6.49 -7.55 -0.89
N MET A 47 6.53 -6.98 0.32
CA MET A 47 7.79 -6.83 1.06
C MET A 47 8.44 -8.17 1.37
N VAL A 48 7.67 -9.13 1.87
CA VAL A 48 8.17 -10.48 2.19
C VAL A 48 8.72 -11.16 0.95
N VAL A 49 7.99 -11.10 -0.17
CA VAL A 49 8.42 -11.70 -1.45
C VAL A 49 9.73 -11.07 -1.94
N VAL A 50 9.82 -9.74 -1.96
CA VAL A 50 11.05 -9.04 -2.37
C VAL A 50 12.21 -9.40 -1.46
N TYR A 51 11.99 -9.43 -0.14
CA TYR A 51 13.02 -9.80 0.82
C TYR A 51 13.56 -11.21 0.56
N VAL A 52 12.68 -12.21 0.43
CA VAL A 52 13.06 -13.61 0.19
C VAL A 52 13.82 -13.75 -1.14
N ILE A 53 13.35 -13.12 -2.22
CA ILE A 53 14.04 -13.17 -3.52
C ILE A 53 15.45 -12.59 -3.40
N CYS A 54 15.61 -11.47 -2.71
CA CYS A 54 16.92 -10.85 -2.54
C CYS A 54 17.85 -11.69 -1.65
N GLU A 55 17.35 -12.33 -0.60
CA GLU A 55 18.14 -13.27 0.23
C GLU A 55 18.61 -14.48 -0.59
N MET A 56 17.71 -15.10 -1.36
CA MET A 56 18.05 -16.22 -2.24
C MET A 56 19.07 -15.82 -3.31
N ALA A 57 18.87 -14.65 -3.92
CA ALA A 57 19.82 -14.09 -4.89
C ALA A 57 21.19 -13.81 -4.24
N HIS A 58 21.22 -13.29 -3.01
CA HIS A 58 22.46 -13.03 -2.28
C HIS A 58 23.25 -14.31 -2.02
N GLY A 59 22.58 -15.38 -1.57
CA GLY A 59 23.18 -16.70 -1.42
C GLY A 59 23.77 -17.23 -2.73
N TYR A 60 22.97 -17.23 -3.79
CA TYR A 60 23.41 -17.68 -5.12
C TYR A 60 24.59 -16.86 -5.66
N ILE A 61 24.53 -15.54 -5.60
CA ILE A 61 25.60 -14.66 -6.09
C ILE A 61 26.90 -14.89 -5.30
N THR A 62 26.79 -15.08 -3.98
CA THR A 62 27.94 -15.36 -3.11
C THR A 62 28.61 -16.69 -3.45
N GLU A 63 27.82 -17.73 -3.73
CA GLU A 63 28.33 -19.02 -4.21
C GLU A 63 29.05 -18.88 -5.54
N ARG A 64 28.50 -18.09 -6.48
CA ARG A 64 29.15 -17.85 -7.78
C ARG A 64 30.48 -17.10 -7.64
N ILE A 65 30.55 -16.09 -6.78
CA ILE A 65 31.79 -15.31 -6.52
C ILE A 65 32.91 -16.19 -5.92
N ASN A 66 32.55 -17.18 -5.11
CA ASN A 66 33.49 -18.06 -4.43
C ASN A 66 33.79 -19.36 -5.20
N ALA A 67 33.17 -19.57 -6.35
CA ALA A 67 33.40 -20.76 -7.16
C ALA A 67 34.84 -20.79 -7.69
N GLU A 68 35.47 -21.97 -7.65
CA GLU A 68 36.78 -22.16 -8.26
C GLU A 68 36.71 -21.96 -9.78
N GLY A 69 37.68 -21.24 -10.34
CA GLY A 69 37.79 -21.00 -11.78
C GLY A 69 36.96 -19.84 -12.33
N ILE A 70 36.34 -19.03 -11.47
CA ILE A 70 35.69 -17.78 -11.89
C ILE A 70 36.72 -16.77 -12.41
N THR A 71 36.40 -16.05 -13.49
CA THR A 71 37.28 -14.96 -13.97
C THR A 71 37.06 -13.67 -13.17
N GLU A 72 38.03 -12.76 -13.18
CA GLU A 72 37.89 -11.46 -12.50
C GLU A 72 36.78 -10.59 -13.12
N GLU A 73 36.53 -10.73 -14.42
CA GLU A 73 35.42 -10.03 -15.11
C GLU A 73 34.05 -10.57 -14.70
N GLU A 74 33.90 -11.89 -14.61
CA GLU A 74 32.68 -12.53 -14.11
C GLU A 74 32.43 -12.16 -12.65
N LYS A 75 33.47 -12.17 -11.83
CA LYS A 75 33.40 -11.78 -10.42
C LYS A 75 32.97 -10.33 -10.26
N ALA A 76 33.49 -9.41 -11.08
CA ALA A 76 33.06 -8.02 -11.09
C ALA A 76 31.57 -7.87 -11.46
N ALA A 77 31.10 -8.62 -12.47
CA ALA A 77 29.68 -8.63 -12.83
C ALA A 77 28.80 -9.15 -11.68
N TRP A 78 29.20 -10.24 -11.02
CA TRP A 78 28.45 -10.76 -9.86
C TRP A 78 28.43 -9.78 -8.68
N LEU A 79 29.52 -9.07 -8.43
CA LEU A 79 29.56 -8.01 -7.41
C LEU A 79 28.64 -6.84 -7.75
N GLU A 80 28.52 -6.45 -9.02
CA GLU A 80 27.56 -5.43 -9.45
C GLU A 80 26.11 -5.89 -9.19
N TRP A 81 25.80 -7.15 -9.52
CA TRP A 81 24.50 -7.76 -9.21
C TRP A 81 24.22 -7.78 -7.70
N LEU A 82 25.23 -8.08 -6.87
CA LEU A 82 25.12 -8.07 -5.41
C LEU A 82 24.79 -6.67 -4.88
N GLN A 83 25.43 -5.64 -5.42
CA GLN A 83 25.14 -4.25 -5.06
C GLN A 83 23.73 -3.85 -5.49
N TYR A 84 23.28 -4.32 -6.65
CA TYR A 84 21.94 -4.04 -7.17
C TYR A 84 20.84 -4.65 -6.27
N THR A 85 20.97 -5.91 -5.85
CA THR A 85 19.98 -6.56 -4.96
C THR A 85 19.91 -5.86 -3.60
N MET A 86 21.05 -5.48 -3.00
CA MET A 86 21.08 -4.70 -1.77
C MET A 86 20.44 -3.31 -1.93
N LYS A 87 20.61 -2.66 -3.08
CA LYS A 87 19.97 -1.36 -3.39
C LYS A 87 18.45 -1.49 -3.46
N ILE A 88 17.93 -2.58 -4.04
CA ILE A 88 16.49 -2.87 -4.06
C ILE A 88 15.97 -3.08 -2.63
N GLN A 89 16.60 -3.95 -1.85
CA GLN A 89 16.22 -4.19 -0.45
C GLN A 89 16.19 -2.88 0.35
N ARG A 90 17.23 -2.03 0.22
CA ARG A 90 17.29 -0.72 0.90
C ARG A 90 16.18 0.23 0.45
N ARG A 91 15.85 0.27 -0.85
CA ARG A 91 14.76 1.13 -1.35
C ARG A 91 13.42 0.67 -0.81
N PHE A 92 13.13 -0.62 -0.86
CA PHE A 92 11.89 -1.18 -0.30
C PHE A 92 11.82 -0.95 1.22
N ALA A 93 12.91 -1.20 1.94
CA ALA A 93 12.98 -0.87 3.35
C ALA A 93 12.74 0.63 3.58
N SER A 94 13.31 1.55 2.80
CA SER A 94 13.12 2.99 3.00
C SER A 94 11.71 3.52 2.69
N VAL A 95 10.99 2.87 1.77
CA VAL A 95 9.62 3.26 1.37
C VAL A 95 8.61 2.83 2.43
N PHE A 96 8.83 1.68 3.07
CA PHE A 96 7.86 1.10 4.00
C PHE A 96 8.27 1.19 5.47
N TRP A 97 9.57 1.16 5.75
CA TRP A 97 10.13 1.57 7.03
C TRP A 97 10.30 3.09 6.99
N ILE A 98 9.23 3.79 7.33
CA ILE A 98 9.27 5.19 7.79
C ILE A 98 10.53 5.31 8.66
N LYS A 99 11.42 6.25 8.29
CA LYS A 99 12.66 6.61 9.00
C LYS A 99 12.51 6.24 10.48
N ARG A 100 13.25 5.24 10.95
CA ARG A 100 13.53 5.12 12.39
C ARG A 100 14.10 6.49 12.80
N GLN A 101 13.27 7.33 13.42
CA GLN A 101 13.74 8.43 14.23
C GLN A 101 14.15 7.88 15.58
#